data_AF-A0A0Q4YW65-F1
#
_entry.id   AF-A0A0Q4YW65-F1
#
_cell.length_a   1.000
_cell.length_b   1.000
_cell.length_c   1.000
_cell.angle_alpha   90.00
_cell.angle_beta   90.00
_cell.angle_gamma   90.00
#
_symmetry.space_group_name_H-M   'P 1'
#
loop_
_entity.id
_entity.type
_entity.pdbx_description
1 polymer ?
#
loop_
_entity_poly.entity_id
_entity_poly.type
_entity_poly.pdbx_seq_one_letter_code
_entity_poly.pdbx_strand_id
1 'polypeptide(L)' 'MPQPAQTYPTSLPVSEPTPLRALIDAAVQDRTTPISRLLRLMAALDADTNDNENLRHVLRARIGAPLSV' A
#
# COMPACT_ATOMS: atom_id res chain seq x y z
N MET A 1 8.04 -47.57 12.32
CA MET A 1 7.48 -46.19 12.19
C MET A 1 8.26 -45.30 13.15
N PRO A 2 9.00 -44.28 12.68
CA PRO A 2 8.41 -42.97 12.36
C PRO A 2 9.01 -42.27 11.12
N GLN A 3 8.24 -41.34 10.54
CA GLN A 3 8.60 -40.48 9.40
C GLN A 3 9.45 -39.27 9.87
N PRO A 4 10.54 -38.91 9.19
CA PRO A 4 11.14 -37.59 9.37
C PRO A 4 10.31 -36.53 8.64
N ALA A 5 9.94 -35.49 9.38
CA ALA A 5 9.17 -34.34 8.90
C ALA A 5 9.89 -33.65 7.73
N GLN A 6 9.19 -33.49 6.61
CA GLN A 6 9.63 -32.60 5.53
C GLN A 6 9.51 -31.15 6.01
N THR A 7 10.64 -30.54 6.36
CA THR A 7 10.77 -29.09 6.41
C THR A 7 10.72 -28.58 4.98
N TYR A 8 9.54 -28.20 4.50
CA TYR A 8 9.45 -27.35 3.32
C TYR A 8 9.89 -25.94 3.75
N PRO A 9 11.00 -25.38 3.24
CA PRO A 9 11.12 -23.94 3.22
C PRO A 9 10.08 -23.49 2.21
N THR A 10 8.90 -23.06 2.68
CA THR A 10 8.02 -22.24 1.86
C THR A 10 8.79 -20.96 1.59
N SER A 11 9.57 -20.98 0.51
CA SER A 11 10.11 -19.81 -0.14
C SER A 11 8.91 -19.04 -0.65
N LEU A 12 8.31 -18.24 0.24
CA LEU A 12 7.35 -17.23 -0.14
C LEU A 12 8.06 -16.40 -1.20
N PRO A 13 7.50 -16.23 -2.42
CA PRO A 13 8.05 -15.29 -3.35
C PRO A 13 8.04 -13.95 -2.62
N VAL A 14 9.24 -13.46 -2.31
CA VAL A 14 9.46 -12.08 -1.91
C VAL A 14 8.92 -11.27 -3.08
N SER A 15 7.64 -10.94 -2.98
CA SER A 15 6.98 -10.07 -3.93
C SER A 15 7.75 -8.78 -3.75
N GLU A 16 8.56 -8.44 -4.76
CA GLU A 16 9.35 -7.22 -4.78
C GLU A 16 8.45 -6.10 -4.26
N PRO A 17 8.91 -5.30 -3.28
CA PRO A 17 8.06 -4.30 -2.65
C PRO A 17 7.52 -3.41 -3.76
N THR A 18 6.24 -3.62 -4.10
CA THR A 18 5.61 -2.88 -5.19
C THR A 18 5.75 -1.43 -4.82
N PRO A 19 6.35 -0.59 -5.68
CA PRO A 19 6.68 0.78 -5.31
C PRO A 19 5.42 1.45 -4.79
N LEU A 20 5.53 2.11 -3.63
CA LEU A 20 4.39 2.72 -2.93
C LEU A 20 3.54 3.57 -3.87
N ARG A 21 4.23 4.26 -4.80
CA ARG A 21 3.67 4.98 -5.94
C ARG A 21 2.64 4.17 -6.75
N ALA A 22 3.02 2.99 -7.23
CA ALA A 22 2.15 2.14 -8.03
C ALA A 22 0.95 1.61 -7.23
N LEU A 23 1.14 1.32 -5.94
CA LEU A 23 0.04 0.91 -5.06
C LEU A 23 -0.98 2.03 -4.86
N ILE A 24 -0.51 3.28 -4.80
CA ILE A 24 -1.36 4.46 -4.66
C ILE A 24 -2.08 4.77 -5.96
N ASP A 25 -1.39 4.79 -7.10
CA ASP A 25 -2.02 4.98 -8.40
C ASP A 25 -3.12 3.95 -8.62
N ALA A 26 -2.85 2.67 -8.37
CA ALA A 26 -3.85 1.61 -8.46
C ALA A 26 -5.04 1.86 -7.52
N ALA A 27 -4.79 2.28 -6.28
CA ALA A 27 -5.83 2.55 -5.29
C ALA A 27 -6.67 3.80 -5.59
N VAL A 28 -6.09 4.80 -6.25
CA VAL A 28 -6.78 6.02 -6.68
C VAL A 28 -7.63 5.73 -7.92
N GLN A 29 -7.07 4.98 -8.88
CA GLN A 29 -7.74 4.56 -10.11
C GLN A 29 -8.92 3.63 -9.81
N ASP A 30 -8.71 2.69 -8.87
CA ASP A 30 -9.72 1.72 -8.46
C ASP A 30 -10.74 2.36 -7.51
N ARG A 31 -11.95 2.57 -8.03
CA ARG A 31 -13.03 3.20 -7.28
C ARG A 31 -13.63 2.33 -6.19
N THR A 32 -13.35 1.03 -6.21
CA THR A 32 -13.82 0.06 -5.22
C THR A 32 -12.88 -0.05 -4.02
N THR A 33 -11.73 0.65 -4.07
CA THR A 33 -10.75 0.62 -2.99
C THR A 33 -11.38 1.06 -1.67
N PRO A 34 -11.32 0.23 -0.62
CA PRO A 34 -11.89 0.58 0.67
C PRO A 34 -11.10 1.71 1.31
N ILE A 35 -11.80 2.59 2.04
CA ILE A 35 -11.19 3.77 2.67
C ILE A 35 -10.08 3.40 3.66
N SER A 36 -10.19 2.26 4.33
CA SER A 36 -9.16 1.73 5.24
C SER A 36 -7.85 1.38 4.53
N ARG A 37 -7.90 1.03 3.23
CA ARG A 37 -6.72 0.81 2.41
C ARG A 37 -6.11 2.14 1.96
N LEU A 38 -6.95 3.11 1.58
CA LEU A 38 -6.48 4.47 1.26
C LEU A 38 -5.79 5.12 2.46
N LEU A 39 -6.35 5.02 3.67
CA LEU A 39 -5.73 5.57 4.88
C LEU A 39 -4.37 4.91 5.21
N ARG A 40 -4.25 3.58 5.01
CA ARG A 40 -2.96 2.88 5.18
C ARG A 40 -1.91 3.36 4.19
N LEU A 41 -2.31 3.60 2.93
CA LEU A 41 -1.42 4.15 1.91
C LEU A 41 -1.02 5.59 2.22
N MET A 42 -1.94 6.40 2.78
CA MET A 42 -1.64 7.77 3.22
C MET A 42 -0.59 7.77 4.33
N ALA A 43 -0.78 6.93 5.35
CA ALA A 43 0.18 6.82 6.45
C ALA A 43 1.55 6.31 5.99
N ALA A 44 1.57 5.33 5.08
CA ALA A 44 2.80 4.84 4.49
C ALA A 44 3.51 5.93 3.67
N LEU A 45 2.76 6.75 2.92
CA LEU A 45 3.33 7.86 2.14
C LEU A 45 3.73 9.05 3.02
N ASP A 46 3.11 9.23 4.18
CA ASP A 46 3.49 10.24 5.18
C ASP A 46 4.82 9.87 5.88
N ALA A 47 5.00 8.59 6.20
CA ALA A 47 6.24 8.05 6.76
C ALA A 47 7.39 8.01 5.72
N ASP A 48 7.06 7.97 4.43
CA ASP A 48 8.04 8.05 3.36
C ASP A 48 8.53 9.51 3.23
N THR A 49 9.80 9.75 3.55
CA THR A 49 10.45 11.08 3.51
C THR A 49 10.63 11.61 2.08
N ASN A 50 10.18 10.87 1.07
CA ASN A 50 10.35 11.20 -0.33
C ASN A 50 9.29 12.22 -0.77
N ASP A 51 9.68 13.13 -1.66
CA ASP A 51 8.88 14.25 -2.21
C ASP A 51 7.73 13.75 -3.10
N ASN A 52 6.74 13.12 -2.48
CA ASN A 52 5.55 12.56 -3.14
C ASN A 52 4.29 13.37 -2.81
N GLU A 53 4.45 14.69 -2.65
CA GLU A 53 3.37 15.60 -2.27
C GLU A 53 2.17 15.55 -3.24
N ASN A 54 2.43 15.34 -4.53
CA ASN A 54 1.38 15.16 -5.54
C ASN A 54 0.51 13.91 -5.24
N LEU A 55 1.13 12.76 -4.95
CA LEU A 55 0.40 11.53 -4.61
C LEU A 55 -0.36 11.68 -3.29
N ARG A 56 0.25 12.37 -2.32
CA ARG A 56 -0.37 12.76 -1.05
C ARG A 56 -1.66 13.55 -1.33
N HIS A 57 -1.59 14.56 -2.20
CA HIS A 57 -2.74 15.37 -2.64
C HIS A 57 -3.83 14.53 -3.33
N VAL A 58 -3.45 13.70 -4.30
CA VAL A 58 -4.38 12.86 -5.07
C VAL A 58 -5.11 11.87 -4.16
N LEU A 59 -4.38 11.21 -3.26
CA LEU A 59 -4.94 10.25 -2.32
C LEU A 59 -5.90 10.96 -1.33
N ARG A 60 -5.55 12.17 -0.89
CA ARG A 60 -6.37 13.01 0.01
C ARG A 60 -7.67 13.47 -0.66
N ALA A 61 -7.58 13.90 -1.93
CA ALA A 61 -8.73 14.22 -2.77
C ALA A 61 -9.64 13.00 -2.98
N ARG A 62 -9.06 11.81 -3.15
CA ARG A 62 -9.80 10.54 -3.28
C ARG A 62 -10.52 10.14 -2.00
N ILE A 63 -9.89 10.32 -0.84
CA ILE A 63 -10.49 10.02 0.47
C ILE A 63 -11.61 11.02 0.81
N GLY A 64 -11.57 12.23 0.23
CA GLY A 64 -12.52 13.29 0.54
C GLY A 64 -12.18 14.03 1.84
N ALA A 65 -10.92 13.95 2.29
CA ALA A 65 -10.48 14.76 3.42
C ALA A 65 -10.56 16.24 3.00
N PRO A 66 -11.29 17.10 3.74
CA PRO A 66 -11.41 18.50 3.39
C PRO A 66 -10.01 19.12 3.39
N LEU A 67 -9.71 19.88 2.33
CA LEU A 67 -8.62 20.84 2.35
C LEU A 67 -8.95 21.80 3.49
N SER A 68 -8.20 21.72 4.59
CA SER A 68 -8.31 22.74 5.64
C SER A 68 -7.94 24.07 5.00
N VAL A 69 -8.96 24.84 4.65
CA VAL A 69 -8.88 26.28 4.39
C VAL A 69 -8.83 27.02 5.71
#